data_AF-A0A2H6HBM7-F1
#
_entry.id   AF-A0A2H6HBM7-F1
#
_cell.length_a   1.000
_cell.length_b   1.000
_cell.length_c   1.000
_cell.angle_alpha   90.00
_cell.angle_beta   90.00
_cell.angle_gamma   90.00
#
_symmetry.space_group_name_H-M   'P 1'
#
loop_
_entity.id
_entity.type
_entity.pdbx_description
1 polymer ?
#
loop_
_entity_poly.entity_id
_entity_poly.type
_entity_poly.pdbx_seq_one_letter_code
_entity_poly.pdbx_strand_id
1 'polypeptide(L)'
;MLESSAFHQSLNYRSVVVFGTATEVTDPQEKRAALDAIVEHLIPGRLPHLRPMTDQEVGATTVVSIPLREASLKARSGPPTSAEEWPVWTGVIPTRLTAGPPEPSNPRLAIPAHVAEFVQRLP
;
A
#
# COMPACT_ATOMS: atom_id res chain seq x y z
N MET A 1 20.25 -2.38 -6.05
CA MET A 1 21.07 -2.62 -7.24
C MET A 1 22.51 -2.47 -6.84
N LEU A 2 23.32 -3.40 -7.30
CA LEU A 2 24.71 -3.57 -6.93
C LEU A 2 25.56 -3.34 -8.16
N GLU A 3 26.40 -2.31 -8.11
CA GLU A 3 27.31 -1.89 -9.20
C GLU A 3 28.78 -2.09 -8.80
N SER A 4 29.69 -1.95 -9.77
CA SER A 4 31.14 -2.06 -9.53
C SER A 4 31.72 -0.92 -8.69
N SER A 5 31.12 0.26 -8.79
CA SER A 5 31.48 1.44 -7.98
C SER A 5 30.49 1.68 -6.85
N ALA A 6 31.00 2.06 -5.68
CA ALA A 6 30.17 2.46 -4.54
C ALA A 6 29.28 3.68 -4.85
N PHE A 7 29.71 4.55 -5.78
CA PHE A 7 28.95 5.74 -6.17
C PHE A 7 27.67 5.41 -6.96
N HIS A 8 27.65 4.29 -7.68
CA HIS A 8 26.53 3.91 -8.54
C HIS A 8 25.53 2.96 -7.86
N GLN A 9 25.75 2.59 -6.59
CA GLN A 9 24.81 1.78 -5.83
C GLN A 9 23.44 2.47 -5.77
N SER A 10 22.38 1.73 -6.06
CA SER A 10 21.03 2.32 -6.18
C SER A 10 19.92 1.31 -5.88
N LEU A 11 18.67 1.68 -6.11
CA LEU A 11 17.48 0.86 -5.83
C LEU A 11 16.51 0.92 -7.02
N ASN A 12 15.78 -0.17 -7.24
CA ASN A 12 14.59 -0.14 -8.06
C ASN A 12 13.40 0.23 -7.16
N TYR A 13 12.59 1.19 -7.60
CA TYR A 13 11.49 1.75 -6.81
C TYR A 13 10.43 2.39 -7.70
N ARG A 14 9.28 2.69 -7.08
CA ARG A 14 8.21 3.54 -7.63
C ARG A 14 7.79 4.50 -6.54
N SER A 15 7.69 5.78 -6.86
CA SER A 15 7.29 6.81 -5.91
C SER A 15 6.41 7.83 -6.63
N VAL A 16 5.38 8.29 -5.91
CA VAL A 16 4.50 9.38 -6.34
C VAL A 16 4.45 10.40 -5.20
N VAL A 17 4.58 11.68 -5.54
CA VAL A 17 4.30 12.80 -4.65
C VAL A 17 3.07 13.51 -5.19
N VAL A 18 2.00 13.57 -4.41
CA VAL A 18 0.76 14.27 -4.74
C VAL A 18 0.79 15.64 -4.08
N PHE A 19 0.49 16.69 -4.83
CA PHE A 19 0.38 18.06 -4.34
C PHE A 19 -1.09 18.49 -4.31
N GLY A 20 -1.47 19.17 -3.23
CA GLY A 20 -2.81 19.72 -3.10
C GLY A 20 -3.12 20.15 -1.67
N THR A 21 -4.21 20.90 -1.52
CA THR A 21 -4.77 21.24 -0.21
C THR A 21 -5.79 20.18 0.17
N ALA A 22 -5.57 19.53 1.31
CA ALA A 22 -6.54 18.60 1.87
C ALA A 22 -7.80 19.34 2.28
N THR A 23 -8.97 18.78 1.97
CA THR A 23 -10.28 19.31 2.37
C THR A 23 -10.97 18.28 3.26
N GLU A 24 -11.56 18.71 4.36
CA GLU A 24 -12.36 17.83 5.22
C GLU A 24 -13.64 17.39 4.50
N VAL A 25 -13.97 16.10 4.61
CA VAL A 25 -15.24 15.53 4.15
C VAL A 25 -16.26 15.67 5.27
N THR A 26 -17.17 16.63 5.13
CA THR A 26 -18.15 16.98 6.17
C THR A 26 -19.54 16.40 5.93
N ASP A 27 -19.88 16.04 4.67
CA ASP A 27 -21.15 15.37 4.38
C ASP A 27 -21.19 13.98 5.04
N PRO A 28 -22.19 13.67 5.89
CA PRO A 28 -22.22 12.41 6.62
C PRO A 28 -22.28 11.16 5.73
N GLN A 29 -22.94 11.24 4.57
CA GLN A 29 -23.06 10.09 3.66
C GLN A 29 -21.77 9.87 2.90
N GLU A 30 -21.15 10.93 2.38
CA GLU A 30 -19.85 10.88 1.72
C GLU A 30 -18.77 10.39 2.69
N LYS A 31 -18.78 10.88 3.93
CA LYS A 31 -17.84 10.47 4.97
C LYS A 31 -17.95 8.97 5.29
N ARG A 32 -19.18 8.46 5.42
CA ARG A 32 -19.42 7.03 5.65
C ARG A 32 -18.96 6.19 4.45
N ALA A 33 -19.29 6.61 3.23
CA ALA A 33 -18.84 5.93 2.02
C ALA A 33 -17.31 5.92 1.88
N ALA A 34 -16.63 7.01 2.25
CA ALA A 34 -15.18 7.09 2.25
C ALA A 34 -14.54 6.14 3.28
N LEU A 35 -15.11 6.06 4.48
CA LEU A 35 -14.66 5.13 5.52
C LEU A 35 -14.84 3.67 5.08
N ASP A 36 -16.00 3.34 4.50
CA ASP A 36 -16.27 2.01 3.96
C ASP A 36 -15.30 1.67 2.81
N ALA A 37 -15.03 2.63 1.92
CA ALA A 37 -14.07 2.46 0.84
C ALA A 37 -12.63 2.24 1.34
N ILE A 38 -12.24 2.87 2.46
CA ILE A 38 -10.93 2.63 3.10
C ILE A 38 -10.85 1.19 3.61
N VAL A 39 -11.90 0.69 4.28
CA VAL A 39 -11.94 -0.70 4.76
C VAL A 39 -11.82 -1.69 3.60
N GLU A 40 -12.57 -1.46 2.52
CA GLU A 40 -12.53 -2.32 1.33
C GLU A 40 -11.20 -2.22 0.56
N HIS A 41 -10.54 -1.07 0.59
CA HIS A 41 -9.21 -0.92 0.01
C HIS A 41 -8.15 -1.71 0.79
N LEU A 42 -8.27 -1.79 2.11
CA LEU A 42 -7.35 -2.55 2.97
C LEU A 42 -7.49 -4.06 2.75
N ILE A 43 -8.72 -4.59 2.86
CA ILE A 43 -9.01 -6.00 2.64
C ILE A 43 -10.32 -6.10 1.84
N PRO A 44 -10.24 -6.37 0.53
CA PRO A 44 -11.43 -6.50 -0.30
C PRO A 44 -12.37 -7.62 0.18
N GLY A 45 -13.67 -7.34 0.20
CA GLY A 45 -14.72 -8.22 0.71
C GLY A 45 -14.88 -8.18 2.23
N ARG A 46 -14.21 -7.28 2.95
CA ARG A 46 -14.24 -7.26 4.43
C ARG A 46 -15.53 -6.68 5.00
N LEU A 47 -16.11 -5.67 4.36
CA LEU A 47 -17.19 -4.86 4.92
C LEU A 47 -18.44 -5.69 5.30
N PRO A 48 -18.92 -6.66 4.48
CA PRO A 48 -20.07 -7.49 4.85
C PRO A 48 -19.87 -8.38 6.08
N HIS A 49 -18.63 -8.57 6.53
CA HIS A 49 -18.28 -9.36 7.71
C HIS A 49 -18.09 -8.53 8.98
N LEU A 50 -18.29 -7.21 8.90
CA LEU A 50 -18.22 -6.30 10.03
C LEU A 50 -19.62 -5.85 10.43
N ARG A 51 -19.78 -5.46 11.70
CA ARG A 51 -20.96 -4.67 12.06
C ARG A 51 -20.86 -3.30 11.36
N PRO A 52 -21.98 -2.68 10.97
CA PRO A 52 -21.96 -1.31 10.49
C PRO A 52 -21.33 -0.35 11.51
N MET A 53 -20.65 0.68 11.03
CA MET A 53 -20.16 1.76 11.89
C MET A 53 -21.35 2.51 12.49
N THR A 54 -21.26 2.85 13.77
CA THR A 54 -22.23 3.71 14.44
C THR A 54 -22.03 5.18 14.04
N ASP A 55 -23.03 6.03 14.26
CA ASP A 55 -22.89 7.47 14.00
C ASP A 55 -21.85 8.12 14.90
N GLN A 56 -21.66 7.61 16.13
CA GLN A 56 -20.60 8.07 17.03
C GLN A 56 -19.21 7.80 16.46
N GLU A 57 -18.98 6.61 15.88
CA GLU A 57 -17.70 6.24 15.27
C GLU A 57 -17.38 7.06 14.03
N VAL A 58 -18.39 7.29 13.17
CA VAL A 58 -18.24 8.17 11.99
C VAL A 58 -18.01 9.62 12.43
N GLY A 59 -18.71 10.10 13.45
CA GLY A 59 -18.53 11.43 14.02
C GLY A 59 -17.13 11.64 14.60
N ALA A 60 -16.59 10.64 15.28
CA ALA A 60 -15.28 10.70 15.95
C ALA A 60 -14.07 10.62 15.00
N THR A 61 -14.27 10.30 13.72
CA THR A 61 -13.18 10.11 12.75
C THR A 61 -13.16 11.26 11.75
N THR A 62 -12.09 12.05 11.63
CA THR A 62 -11.98 13.05 10.54
C THR A 62 -11.51 12.38 9.25
N VAL A 63 -12.20 12.64 8.14
CA VAL A 63 -11.82 12.18 6.80
C VAL A 63 -11.42 13.40 5.97
N VAL A 64 -10.29 13.30 5.27
CA VAL A 64 -9.83 14.35 4.37
C VAL A 64 -9.65 13.80 2.96
N SER A 65 -9.93 14.62 1.96
CA SER A 65 -9.69 14.31 0.55
C SER A 65 -8.60 15.24 0.00
N ILE A 66 -7.77 14.70 -0.89
CA ILE A 66 -6.79 15.47 -1.66
C ILE A 66 -7.07 15.19 -3.14
N PRO A 67 -7.35 16.22 -3.97
CA PRO A 67 -7.58 16.01 -5.38
C PRO A 67 -6.27 15.63 -6.07
N LEU A 68 -6.30 14.58 -6.89
CA LEU A 68 -5.16 14.12 -7.70
C LEU A 68 -4.97 14.99 -8.96
N ARG A 69 -4.91 16.32 -8.80
CA ARG A 69 -4.72 17.27 -9.92
C ARG A 69 -3.26 17.44 -10.29
N GLU A 70 -2.39 17.43 -9.29
CA GLU A 70 -0.95 17.63 -9.47
C GLU A 70 -0.19 16.53 -8.75
N ALA A 71 0.68 15.85 -9.48
CA ALA A 71 1.54 14.82 -8.92
C ALA A 71 2.85 14.71 -9.71
N SER A 72 3.92 14.30 -9.03
CA SER A 72 5.17 13.88 -9.66
C SER A 72 5.39 12.39 -9.44
N LEU A 73 5.83 11.68 -10.47
CA LEU A 73 6.13 10.26 -10.42
C LEU A 73 7.59 10.03 -10.79
N LYS A 74 8.27 9.18 -10.01
CA LYS A 74 9.59 8.67 -10.35
C LYS A 74 9.61 7.17 -10.16
N ALA A 75 10.03 6.46 -11.20
CA ALA A 75 10.21 5.02 -11.18
C ALA A 75 11.59 4.67 -11.73
N ARG A 76 12.21 3.66 -11.11
CA ARG A 76 13.46 3.07 -11.58
C ARG A 76 13.33 1.56 -11.55
N SER A 77 13.68 0.91 -12.65
CA SER A 77 13.66 -0.55 -12.79
C SER A 77 14.82 -1.00 -13.68
N GLY A 78 15.06 -2.30 -13.73
CA GLY A 78 16.10 -2.90 -14.58
C GLY A 78 17.45 -3.08 -13.87
N PRO A 79 18.46 -3.59 -14.61
CA PRO A 79 19.78 -3.90 -14.09
C PRO A 79 20.67 -2.65 -13.89
N PRO A 80 21.84 -2.80 -13.27
CA PRO A 80 22.97 -1.87 -13.41
C PRO A 80 23.27 -1.52 -14.87
N THR A 81 23.77 -0.32 -15.14
CA THR A 81 24.03 0.16 -16.52
C THR A 81 25.48 0.59 -16.76
N SER A 82 26.37 0.49 -15.77
CA SER A 82 27.78 0.84 -15.96
C SER A 82 28.47 -0.11 -16.94
N ALA A 83 29.32 0.47 -17.80
CA ALA A 83 30.22 -0.24 -18.71
C ALA A 83 31.62 -0.48 -18.10
N GLU A 84 31.83 -0.08 -16.85
CA GLU A 84 33.12 -0.20 -16.17
C GLU A 84 33.37 -1.66 -15.75
N GLU A 85 34.36 -2.28 -16.38
CA GLU A 85 34.78 -3.65 -16.07
C GLU A 85 35.67 -3.66 -14.82
N TRP A 86 35.06 -4.00 -13.68
CA TRP A 86 35.77 -4.31 -12.44
C TRP A 86 35.41 -5.74 -12.01
N PRO A 87 36.36 -6.55 -11.48
CA PRO A 87 36.12 -7.96 -11.16
C PRO A 87 35.30 -8.13 -9.86
N VAL A 88 34.08 -7.59 -9.84
CA VAL A 88 33.12 -7.71 -8.74
C VAL A 88 31.74 -8.07 -9.29
N TRP A 89 30.95 -8.79 -8.50
CA TRP A 89 29.59 -9.13 -8.88
C TRP A 89 28.70 -7.88 -8.93
N THR A 90 27.88 -7.76 -9.96
CA THR A 90 26.87 -6.70 -10.14
C THR A 90 25.50 -7.32 -10.38
N GLY A 91 24.44 -6.62 -10.00
CA GLY A 91 23.08 -7.12 -10.21
C GLY A 91 22.00 -6.42 -9.40
N VAL A 92 20.86 -7.10 -9.25
CA VAL A 92 19.70 -6.60 -8.50
C VAL A 92 19.27 -7.66 -7.52
N ILE A 93 19.01 -7.25 -6.28
CA ILE A 93 18.27 -8.05 -5.29
C ILE A 93 16.82 -7.55 -5.37
N PRO A 94 15.87 -8.32 -5.93
CA PRO A 94 14.48 -7.91 -5.98
C PRO A 94 13.88 -7.89 -4.57
N THR A 95 13.22 -6.79 -4.21
CA THR A 95 12.48 -6.65 -2.95
C THR A 95 10.99 -6.59 -3.25
N ARG A 96 10.19 -7.29 -2.43
CA ARG A 96 8.73 -7.36 -2.54
C ARG A 96 8.14 -7.28 -1.14
N LEU A 97 6.98 -6.66 -1.01
CA LEU A 97 6.17 -6.77 0.20
C LEU A 97 5.33 -8.05 0.07
N THR A 98 5.45 -8.93 1.05
CA THR A 98 4.73 -10.20 1.11
C THR A 98 3.86 -10.22 2.37
N ALA A 99 2.77 -10.98 2.35
CA ALA A 99 1.97 -11.21 3.56
C ALA A 99 2.51 -12.40 4.35
N GLY A 100 2.54 -12.27 5.68
CA GLY A 100 2.70 -13.41 6.57
C GLY A 100 1.41 -14.24 6.68
N PRO A 101 1.47 -15.43 7.28
CA PRO A 101 0.26 -16.20 7.59
C PRO A 101 -0.65 -15.42 8.57
N PRO A 102 -1.99 -15.48 8.43
CA PRO A 102 -2.89 -14.86 9.38
C PRO A 102 -2.72 -15.44 10.79
N GLU A 103 -2.64 -14.56 11.78
CA GLU A 103 -2.57 -14.93 13.19
C GLU A 103 -3.91 -14.65 13.88
N PRO A 104 -4.73 -15.68 14.16
CA PRO A 104 -6.06 -15.48 14.73
C PRO A 104 -5.97 -15.11 16.22
N SER A 105 -6.68 -14.06 16.63
CA SER A 105 -6.86 -13.73 18.06
C SER A 105 -7.74 -14.75 18.79
N ASN A 106 -8.65 -15.41 18.07
CA ASN A 106 -9.45 -16.54 18.56
C ASN A 106 -9.23 -17.76 17.67
N PRO A 107 -8.41 -18.74 18.10
CA PRO A 107 -8.10 -19.94 17.32
C PRO A 107 -9.29 -20.83 16.98
N ARG A 108 -10.46 -20.62 17.60
CA ARG A 108 -11.69 -21.39 17.31
C ARG A 108 -12.45 -20.87 16.09
N LEU A 109 -12.14 -19.66 15.62
CA LEU A 109 -12.79 -19.08 14.44
C LEU A 109 -11.93 -19.34 13.20
N ALA A 110 -12.57 -19.84 12.14
CA ALA A 110 -11.92 -20.02 10.87
C ALA A 110 -11.54 -18.66 10.25
N ILE A 111 -10.43 -18.63 9.51
CA ILE A 111 -10.03 -17.46 8.73
C ILE A 111 -11.04 -17.29 7.59
N PRO A 112 -11.70 -16.13 7.44
CA PRO A 112 -12.62 -15.89 6.33
C PRO A 112 -11.91 -15.98 4.97
N ALA A 113 -12.61 -16.48 3.95
CA ALA A 113 -12.05 -16.65 2.61
C ALA A 113 -11.41 -15.37 2.05
N HIS A 114 -12.08 -14.21 2.18
CA HIS A 114 -11.54 -12.92 1.71
C HIS A 114 -10.21 -12.54 2.37
N VAL A 115 -9.95 -12.96 3.60
CA VAL A 115 -8.66 -12.74 4.30
C VAL A 115 -7.61 -13.71 3.77
N ALA A 116 -7.96 -14.98 3.62
CA ALA A 116 -7.05 -15.99 3.08
C ALA A 116 -6.62 -15.68 1.63
N GLU A 117 -7.56 -15.22 0.80
CA GLU A 117 -7.30 -14.78 -0.57
C GLU A 117 -6.44 -13.52 -0.62
N PHE A 118 -6.67 -12.55 0.28
CA PHE A 118 -5.85 -11.35 0.36
C PHE A 118 -4.37 -11.66 0.61
N VAL A 119 -4.09 -12.61 1.52
CA VAL A 119 -2.71 -13.06 1.81
C VAL A 119 -2.03 -13.63 0.56
N GLN A 120 -2.78 -14.34 -0.28
CA GLN A 120 -2.25 -14.93 -1.53
C GLN A 120 -2.04 -13.89 -2.64
N ARG A 121 -2.64 -12.70 -2.53
CA ARG A 121 -2.51 -11.62 -3.54
C ARG A 121 -1.23 -10.81 -3.37
N LEU A 122 -0.68 -10.75 -2.16
CA LEU A 122 0.62 -10.15 -1.93
C LEU A 122 1.69 -11.19 -2.34
N PRO A 123 2.63 -10.82 -3.23
CA PRO A 123 3.58 -11.75 -3.83
C PRO A 123 4.56 -12.37 -2.81
#